data_AF-A0A0A9WBF8-F1
#
_entry.id   AF-A0A0A9WBF8-F1
#
_cell.length_a   1.000
_cell.length_b   1.000
_cell.length_c   1.000
_cell.angle_alpha   90.00
_cell.angle_beta   90.00
_cell.angle_gamma   90.00
#
_symmetry.space_group_name_H-M   'P 1'
#
loop_
_entity.id
_entity.type
_entity.pdbx_description
1 polymer ?
#
loop_
_entity_poly.entity_id
_entity_poly.type
_entity_poly.pdbx_seq_one_letter_code
_entity_poly.pdbx_strand_id
1 'polypeptide(L)'
;VSPKVVSVILKELRQLSAVSPNPLFTKPTKVTEHKKRVEADDFTDAAIRNKIREFYIVRNKCPSTGSILGALKSDGVLDCGAEYLRKRIHSCGFKWKKCQSNRKA
;
A
#
# COMPACT_ATOMS: atom_id res chain seq x y z
N VAL A 1 -52.04 2.82 8.62
CA VAL A 1 -51.34 3.73 9.56
C VAL A 1 -51.67 5.16 9.19
N SER A 2 -52.07 6.01 10.13
CA SER A 2 -52.46 7.40 9.84
C SER A 2 -51.24 8.28 9.53
N PRO A 3 -51.31 9.20 8.54
CA PRO A 3 -50.20 10.08 8.18
C PRO A 3 -49.77 11.00 9.34
N LYS A 4 -50.67 11.30 10.28
CA LYS A 4 -50.36 12.05 11.51
C LYS A 4 -49.46 11.27 12.46
N VAL A 5 -49.57 9.95 12.47
CA VAL A 5 -48.72 9.08 13.31
C VAL A 5 -47.32 9.00 12.72
N VAL A 6 -47.22 8.93 11.39
CA VAL A 6 -45.92 8.95 10.67
C VAL A 6 -45.17 10.26 10.92
N SER A 7 -45.86 11.40 10.89
CA SER A 7 -45.20 12.70 11.12
C SER A 7 -44.69 12.88 12.56
N VAL A 8 -45.39 12.32 13.55
CA VAL A 8 -44.95 12.30 14.95
C VAL A 8 -43.70 11.44 15.11
N ILE A 9 -43.70 10.22 14.58
CA ILE A 9 -42.55 9.30 14.62
C ILE A 9 -41.32 9.94 13.96
N LEU A 10 -41.47 10.57 12.79
CA LEU A 10 -40.36 11.24 12.10
C LEU A 10 -39.80 12.42 12.90
N LYS A 11 -40.64 13.12 13.67
CA LYS A 11 -40.22 14.25 14.51
C LYS A 11 -39.43 13.78 15.73
N GLU A 12 -39.88 12.69 16.36
CA GLU A 12 -39.20 12.06 17.50
C GLU A 12 -37.84 11.47 17.10
N LEU A 13 -37.76 10.78 15.95
CA LEU A 13 -36.49 10.24 15.42
C LEU A 13 -35.44 11.34 15.17
N ARG A 14 -35.88 12.49 14.65
CA ARG A 14 -35.00 13.63 14.37
C ARG A 14 -34.48 14.27 15.67
N GLN A 15 -35.30 14.31 16.73
CA GLN A 15 -34.87 14.79 18.06
C GLN A 15 -33.89 13.83 18.73
N LEU A 16 -34.09 12.51 18.60
CA LEU A 16 -33.17 11.50 19.11
C LEU A 16 -31.80 11.55 18.41
N SER A 17 -31.77 11.83 17.10
CA SER A 17 -30.50 11.99 16.35
C SER A 17 -29.70 13.24 16.74
N ALA A 18 -30.32 14.24 17.37
CA ALA A 18 -29.67 15.49 17.75
C ALA A 18 -29.01 15.44 19.15
N VAL A 19 -29.38 14.46 19.98
CA VAL A 19 -28.92 14.33 21.39
C VAL A 19 -27.68 13.44 21.52
N SER A 20 -27.33 12.66 20.49
CA SER A 20 -26.17 11.76 20.48
C SER A 20 -25.20 12.14 19.36
N PRO A 21 -23.94 12.52 19.67
CA PRO A 21 -22.93 12.79 18.65
C PRO A 21 -22.37 11.50 18.01
N ASN A 22 -22.80 10.32 18.46
CA ASN A 22 -22.33 9.05 17.91
C ASN A 22 -23.23 8.61 16.75
N PRO A 23 -22.71 8.51 15.51
CA PRO A 23 -23.49 7.99 14.39
C PRO A 23 -23.81 6.52 14.64
N LEU A 24 -25.11 6.20 14.71
CA LEU A 24 -25.68 4.85 14.91
C LEU A 24 -25.41 3.89 13.73
N PHE A 25 -24.58 4.28 12.76
CA PHE A 25 -24.18 3.45 11.64
C PHE A 25 -22.75 3.77 11.22
N THR A 26 -21.78 3.09 11.84
CA THR A 26 -20.41 3.01 11.32
C THR A 26 -20.38 1.88 10.31
N LYS A 27 -20.07 2.18 9.04
CA LYS A 27 -19.83 1.13 8.04
C LYS A 27 -18.69 0.24 8.56
N PRO A 28 -18.79 -1.09 8.51
CA PRO A 28 -17.67 -1.94 8.85
C PRO A 28 -16.48 -1.55 7.96
N THR A 29 -15.42 -1.04 8.58
CA THR A 29 -14.20 -0.70 7.86
C THR A 29 -13.56 -2.02 7.46
N LYS A 30 -13.37 -2.24 6.16
CA LYS A 30 -12.72 -3.46 5.67
C LYS A 30 -11.32 -3.54 6.28
N VAL A 31 -11.12 -4.48 7.20
CA VAL A 31 -9.79 -4.78 7.73
C VAL A 31 -8.96 -5.26 6.56
N THR A 32 -7.98 -4.45 6.16
CA THR A 32 -7.04 -4.84 5.10
C THR A 32 -5.85 -5.46 5.80
N GLU A 33 -5.60 -6.74 5.56
CA GLU A 33 -4.42 -7.40 6.10
C GLU A 33 -3.17 -6.69 5.61
N HIS A 34 -2.37 -6.16 6.54
CA HIS A 34 -1.06 -5.63 6.20
C HIS A 34 -0.17 -6.79 5.79
N LYS A 35 0.47 -6.68 4.62
CA LYS A 35 1.44 -7.68 4.16
C LYS A 35 2.53 -7.82 5.21
N LYS A 36 2.76 -9.07 5.66
CA LYS A 36 3.78 -9.39 6.67
C LYS A 36 5.12 -8.81 6.24
N ARG A 37 5.87 -8.30 7.23
CA ARG A 37 7.24 -7.85 7.02
C ARG A 37 8.05 -9.05 6.56
N VAL A 38 8.67 -8.95 5.38
CA VAL A 38 9.54 -10.00 4.87
C VAL A 38 10.74 -10.05 5.80
N GLU A 39 10.89 -11.14 6.53
CA GLU A 39 12.09 -11.46 7.28
C GLU A 39 13.11 -11.98 6.26
N ALA A 40 14.01 -11.10 5.83
CA ALA A 40 15.07 -11.44 4.90
C ALA A 40 16.31 -11.82 5.70
N ASP A 41 16.78 -13.05 5.52
CA ASP A 41 18.06 -13.51 6.03
C ASP A 41 19.22 -12.83 5.28
N ASP A 42 20.40 -12.75 5.90
CA ASP A 42 21.58 -12.07 5.35
C ASP A 42 21.99 -12.60 3.97
N PHE A 43 21.82 -13.91 3.76
CA PHE A 43 22.06 -14.55 2.47
C PHE A 43 21.08 -14.05 1.40
N THR A 44 19.78 -14.02 1.72
CA THR A 44 18.75 -13.52 0.79
C THR A 44 18.98 -12.05 0.44
N ASP A 45 19.42 -11.27 1.43
CA ASP A 45 19.69 -9.85 1.27
C ASP A 45 20.97 -9.58 0.44
N ALA A 46 21.93 -10.51 0.45
CA ALA A 46 23.07 -10.55 -0.47
C ALA A 46 22.67 -10.94 -1.89
N ALA A 47 21.82 -11.96 -2.06
CA ALA A 47 21.31 -12.39 -3.36
C ALA A 47 20.55 -11.25 -4.07
N ILE A 48 19.69 -10.53 -3.34
CA ILE A 48 18.95 -9.37 -3.88
C ILE A 48 19.91 -8.25 -4.31
N ARG A 49 20.94 -7.94 -3.50
CA ARG A 49 21.95 -6.94 -3.88
C ARG A 49 22.67 -7.34 -5.18
N ASN A 50 23.06 -8.60 -5.30
CA ASN A 50 23.73 -9.10 -6.50
C ASN A 50 22.81 -9.02 -7.72
N LYS A 51 21.52 -9.36 -7.57
CA LYS A 51 20.54 -9.22 -8.65
C LYS A 51 20.36 -7.77 -9.09
N ILE A 52 20.28 -6.83 -8.15
CA ILE A 52 20.21 -5.39 -8.45
C ILE A 52 21.44 -4.94 -9.24
N ARG A 53 22.64 -5.39 -8.84
CA ARG A 53 23.90 -5.09 -9.54
C ARG A 53 23.95 -5.71 -10.93
N GLU A 54 23.50 -6.96 -11.10
CA GLU A 54 23.42 -7.65 -12.40
C GLU A 54 22.59 -6.84 -13.41
N PHE A 55 21.45 -6.30 -12.99
CA PHE A 55 20.61 -5.47 -13.86
C PHE A 55 21.34 -4.22 -14.39
N TYR A 56 22.10 -3.57 -13.53
CA TYR A 56 22.81 -2.35 -13.91
C TYR A 56 24.10 -2.65 -14.70
N ILE A 57 24.91 -3.61 -14.26
CA ILE A 57 26.23 -3.91 -14.83
C ILE A 57 26.13 -4.79 -16.09
N VAL A 58 25.32 -5.84 -16.04
CA VAL A 58 25.26 -6.84 -17.12
C VAL A 58 24.21 -6.45 -18.15
N ARG A 59 23.00 -6.08 -17.69
CA ARG A 59 21.87 -5.79 -18.59
C ARG A 59 21.84 -4.34 -19.05
N ASN A 60 22.69 -3.46 -18.50
CA ASN A 60 22.69 -2.01 -18.73
C ASN A 60 21.30 -1.36 -18.59
N LYS A 61 20.48 -1.89 -17.68
CA LYS A 61 19.12 -1.40 -17.41
C LYS A 61 19.04 -0.84 -16.01
N CYS A 62 18.33 0.29 -15.87
CA CYS A 62 18.06 0.86 -14.57
C CYS A 62 17.19 -0.12 -13.75
N PRO A 63 17.63 -0.54 -12.55
CA PRO A 63 16.90 -1.50 -11.74
C PRO A 63 15.58 -0.90 -11.27
N SER A 64 14.46 -1.29 -11.89
CA SER A 64 13.12 -0.86 -11.48
C SER A 64 12.49 -1.90 -10.56
N THR A 65 11.62 -1.47 -9.64
CA THR A 65 10.97 -2.38 -8.69
C THR A 65 10.24 -3.52 -9.37
N GLY A 66 9.52 -3.25 -10.46
CA GLY A 66 8.79 -4.28 -11.22
C GLY A 66 9.71 -5.26 -11.95
N SER A 67 10.80 -4.76 -12.56
CA SER A 67 11.74 -5.61 -13.30
C SER A 67 12.49 -6.58 -12.38
N ILE A 68 12.93 -6.10 -11.22
CA ILE A 68 13.62 -6.94 -10.25
C ILE A 68 12.64 -7.88 -9.56
N LEU A 69 11.41 -7.45 -9.26
CA LEU A 69 10.40 -8.35 -8.69
C LEU A 69 10.09 -9.52 -9.65
N GLY A 70 9.94 -9.25 -10.94
CA GLY A 70 9.76 -10.29 -11.96
C GLY A 70 10.94 -11.26 -12.01
N ALA A 71 12.17 -10.74 -11.96
CA ALA A 71 13.37 -11.56 -11.96
C ALA A 71 13.56 -12.38 -10.68
N LEU A 72 13.24 -11.83 -9.51
CA LEU A 72 13.33 -12.56 -8.24
C LEU A 72 12.26 -13.66 -8.16
N LYS A 73 11.09 -13.43 -8.75
CA LYS A 73 10.03 -14.44 -8.88
C LYS A 73 10.42 -15.56 -9.84
N SER A 74 11.05 -15.24 -10.98
CA SER A 74 11.53 -16.27 -11.92
C SER A 74 12.64 -17.12 -11.31
N ASP A 75 13.52 -16.51 -10.52
CA ASP A 75 14.65 -17.19 -9.90
C ASP A 75 14.23 -17.97 -8.63
N GLY A 76 12.99 -17.83 -8.16
CA GLY A 76 12.46 -18.52 -6.98
C GLY A 76 13.11 -18.09 -5.65
N VAL A 77 13.88 -17.00 -5.65
CA VAL A 77 14.69 -16.58 -4.49
C VAL A 77 13.83 -16.04 -3.36
N LEU A 78 12.84 -15.21 -3.68
CA LEU A 78 11.99 -14.55 -2.68
C LEU A 78 10.73 -13.93 -3.28
N ASP A 79 9.56 -14.19 -2.69
CA ASP A 79 8.35 -13.39 -2.96
C ASP A 79 8.29 -12.21 -1.97
N CYS A 80 8.93 -11.10 -2.36
CA CYS A 80 8.99 -9.90 -1.54
C CYS A 80 7.99 -8.81 -1.99
N GLY A 81 7.55 -7.97 -1.04
CA GLY A 81 6.74 -6.80 -1.36
C GLY A 81 7.52 -5.73 -2.14
N ALA A 82 6.83 -4.96 -2.98
CA ALA A 82 7.43 -3.87 -3.76
C ALA A 82 8.14 -2.81 -2.89
N GLU A 83 7.58 -2.48 -1.72
CA GLU A 83 8.17 -1.52 -0.79
C GLU A 83 9.50 -2.01 -0.18
N TYR A 84 9.60 -3.31 0.12
CA TYR A 84 10.84 -3.91 0.61
C TYR A 84 11.96 -3.72 -0.41
N LEU A 85 11.67 -4.11 -1.66
CA LEU A 85 12.63 -4.01 -2.75
C LEU A 85 12.98 -2.56 -3.08
N ARG A 86 12.01 -1.65 -3.03
CA ARG A 86 12.24 -0.21 -3.21
C ARG A 86 13.26 0.32 -2.20
N LYS A 87 13.12 -0.01 -0.92
CA LYS A 87 14.08 0.38 0.12
C LYS A 87 15.48 -0.17 -0.17
N ARG A 88 15.56 -1.41 -0.64
CA ARG A 88 16.85 -2.04 -0.97
C ARG A 88 17.53 -1.38 -2.16
N ILE A 89 16.78 -1.07 -3.22
CA ILE A 89 17.32 -0.36 -4.38
C ILE A 89 17.85 1.02 -3.97
N HIS A 90 17.12 1.75 -3.11
CA HIS A 90 17.61 3.01 -2.53
C HIS A 90 18.88 2.83 -1.70
N SER A 91 18.97 1.77 -0.88
CA SER A 91 20.17 1.46 -0.09
C SER A 91 21.40 1.14 -0.95
N CYS A 92 21.19 0.60 -2.16
CA CYS A 92 22.24 0.36 -3.15
C CYS A 92 22.70 1.65 -3.87
N GLY A 93 22.11 2.81 -3.55
CA GLY A 93 22.50 4.11 -4.09
C GLY A 93 21.69 4.57 -5.31
N PHE A 94 20.73 3.77 -5.79
CA PHE A 94 19.90 4.16 -6.92
C PHE A 94 18.84 5.18 -6.50
N LYS A 95 18.77 6.29 -7.24
CA LYS A 95 17.79 7.36 -7.03
C LYS A 95 17.10 7.67 -8.34
N TRP A 96 15.78 7.78 -8.29
CA TRP A 96 14.98 8.25 -9.42
C TRP A 96 14.73 9.74 -9.30
N LYS A 97 14.83 10.45 -10.42
CA LYS A 97 14.37 11.83 -10.49
C LYS A 97 12.88 11.85 -10.15
N LYS A 98 12.49 12.76 -9.26
CA LYS A 98 11.07 13.04 -9.06
C LYS A 98 10.52 13.57 -10.38
N CYS A 99 9.33 13.11 -10.78
CA CYS A 99 8.65 13.69 -11.93
C CYS A 99 8.52 15.20 -11.69
N GLN A 100 8.95 16.01 -12.65
CA GLN A 100 8.80 17.46 -12.67
C GLN A 100 7.33 17.88 -12.87
N SER A 101 6.36 17.07 -12.42
CA SER A 101 4.95 17.44 -12.59
C SER A 101 4.72 18.70 -11.78
N ASN A 102 4.60 19.81 -12.50
CA ASN A 102 3.99 21.06 -12.10
C ASN A 102 2.54 20.81 -11.65
N ARG A 103 2.32 20.01 -10.60
CA ARG A 103 1.07 20.08 -9.85
C ARG A 103 1.16 21.42 -9.14
N LYS A 104 0.60 22.45 -9.79
CA LYS A 104 0.33 23.73 -9.14
C LYS A 104 -0.37 23.42 -7.82
N ALA A 105 0.22 23.85 -6.72
CA ALA A 105 -0.47 23.97 -5.46
C ALA A 105 -1.58 25.02 -5.59
#